data_AF-A0A537FCR1-F1
#
_entry.id   AF-A0A537FCR1-F1
#
_cell.length_a   1.000
_cell.length_b   1.000
_cell.length_c   1.000
_cell.angle_alpha   90.00
_cell.angle_beta   90.00
_cell.angle_gamma   90.00
#
_symmetry.space_group_name_H-M   'P 1'
#
loop_
_entity.id
_entity.type
_entity.pdbx_description
1 polymer ?
#
loop_
_entity_poly.entity_id
_entity_poly.type
_entity_poly.pdbx_seq_one_letter_code
_entity_poly.pdbx_strand_id
1 'polypeptide(L)' 'MVGKSLLRVIQVEKMRKTPLDNQPRPYRITDTGIEVFPRESVL' A
#
# COMPACT_ATOMS: atom_id res chain seq x y z
N MET A 1 19.69 -3.47 -18.03
CA MET A 1 18.51 -2.83 -17.40
C MET A 1 18.06 -3.70 -16.24
N VAL A 2 18.52 -3.38 -15.03
CA VAL A 2 18.03 -4.07 -13.82
C VAL A 2 16.57 -3.62 -13.63
N GLY A 3 15.65 -4.59 -13.63
CA GLY A 3 14.22 -4.35 -13.70
C GLY A 3 13.75 -3.35 -12.65
N LYS A 4 13.02 -2.32 -13.09
CA LYS A 4 12.23 -1.48 -12.19
C LYS A 4 11.31 -2.42 -11.41
N SER A 5 11.59 -2.66 -10.13
CA SER A 5 10.62 -3.31 -9.27
C SER A 5 9.36 -2.45 -9.30
N LEU A 6 8.26 -3.04 -9.74
CA LEU A 6 6.98 -2.35 -9.71
C LEU A 6 6.62 -2.15 -8.24
N LEU A 7 6.59 -0.88 -7.81
CA LEU A 7 6.12 -0.52 -6.49
C LEU A 7 4.66 -0.93 -6.36
N ARG A 8 4.36 -1.75 -5.36
CA ARG A 8 3.00 -2.21 -5.09
C ARG A 8 2.35 -1.29 -4.06
N VAL A 9 1.12 -0.89 -4.36
CA VAL A 9 0.40 0.13 -3.59
C VAL A 9 -1.04 -0.33 -3.35
N ILE A 10 -1.56 -0.03 -2.16
CA ILE A 10 -2.97 -0.19 -1.80
C ILE A 10 -3.58 1.16 -1.43
N GLN A 11 -4.81 1.38 -1.84
CA GLN A 11 -5.60 2.55 -1.47
C GLN A 11 -7.01 2.10 -1.06
N VAL A 12 -7.53 2.65 0.03
CA VAL A 12 -8.88 2.38 0.49
C VAL A 12 -9.81 3.41 -0.13
N GLU A 13 -10.57 3.01 -1.16
CA GLU A 13 -11.51 3.92 -1.83
C GLU A 13 -12.74 4.24 -0.98
N LYS A 14 -13.21 3.29 -0.15
CA LYS A 14 -14.39 3.48 0.68
C LYS A 14 -14.41 2.53 1.86
N MET A 15 -14.65 3.09 3.05
CA MET A 15 -15.00 2.34 4.26
C MET A 15 -16.23 3.00 4.90
N ARG A 16 -17.39 2.33 4.86
CA ARG A 16 -18.65 2.95 5.31
C ARG A 16 -18.59 3.26 6.81
N LYS A 17 -19.10 4.43 7.18
CA LYS A 17 -19.28 4.89 8.58
C LYS A 17 -17.99 5.07 9.39
N THR A 18 -16.84 5.24 8.75
CA THR A 18 -15.58 5.57 9.44
C THR A 18 -14.73 6.50 8.56
N PRO A 19 -13.94 7.41 9.17
CA PRO A 19 -12.82 8.02 8.48
C PRO A 19 -11.89 6.96 7.90
N LEU A 20 -11.29 7.24 6.75
CA LEU A 20 -10.37 6.35 6.07
C LEU A 20 -9.07 7.05 5.74
N ASP A 21 -8.02 6.24 5.60
CA ASP A 21 -6.75 6.66 5.06
C ASP A 21 -6.85 6.81 3.53
N ASN A 22 -6.79 8.05 3.06
CA ASN A 22 -6.98 8.39 1.65
C ASN A 22 -5.65 8.42 0.85
N GLN A 23 -4.54 8.03 1.47
CA GLN A 23 -3.24 8.00 0.80
C GLN A 23 -2.94 6.62 0.23
N PRO A 24 -2.24 6.54 -0.92
CA PRO A 24 -1.66 5.29 -1.39
C PRO A 24 -0.60 4.79 -0.41
N ARG A 25 -0.74 3.54 0.06
CA ARG A 25 0.21 2.90 0.98
C ARG A 25 1.03 1.84 0.27
N PRO A 26 2.38 1.86 0.38
CA PRO A 26 3.19 0.80 -0.17
C PRO A 26 2.97 -0.50 0.61
N TYR A 27 3.08 -1.62 -0.09
CA TYR A 27 3.05 -2.94 0.52
C TYR A 27 4.04 -3.89 -0.15
N ARG A 28 4.40 -4.96 0.56
CA ARG A 28 5.13 -6.09 -0.01
C ARG A 28 4.40 -7.40 0.22
N ILE A 29 4.65 -8.36 -0.66
CA ILE A 29 4.22 -9.74 -0.50
C ILE A 29 5.40 -10.51 0.10
N THR A 30 5.14 -11.18 1.21
CA THR A 30 6.09 -12.06 1.91
C THR A 30 5.61 -13.51 1.79
N ASP A 31 6.41 -14.44 2.27
CA ASP A 31 6.03 -15.85 2.43
C ASP A 31 4.87 -16.05 3.44
N THR A 32 4.64 -15.09 4.33
CA THR A 32 3.58 -15.14 5.36
C THR A 32 2.36 -14.29 5.05
N GLY A 33 2.36 -13.53 3.95
CA GLY A 33 1.22 -12.72 3.51
C GLY A 33 1.59 -11.33 3.01
N ILE A 34 0.64 -10.40 3.10
CA ILE A 34 0.80 -9.00 2.67
C ILE A 34 1.18 -8.14 3.88
N GLU A 35 2.28 -7.40 3.78
CA GLU A 35 2.70 -6.41 4.77
C GLU A 35 2.54 -5.00 4.19
N VAL A 36 1.73 -4.18 4.85
CA VAL A 36 1.45 -2.77 4.47
C VAL A 36 2.23 -1.84 5.38
N PHE A 37 2.84 -0.79 4.81
CA PHE A 37 3.59 0.22 5.57
C PHE A 37 2.75 1.50 5.73
N PRO A 38 1.97 1.65 6.82
CA PRO A 38 0.95 2.70 6.93
C PRO A 38 1.51 4.11 7.15
N ARG A 39 2.78 4.22 7.55
CA ARG A 39 3.46 5.50 7.78
C ARG A 39 4.27 5.98 6.58
N GLU A 40 4.42 5.12 5.57
CA GLU A 40 5.13 5.46 4.35
C GLU A 40 4.16 6.07 3.34
N SER A 41 4.69 6.99 2.53
CA SER A 41 4.00 7.65 1.43
C SER A 41 4.75 7.35 0.14
N VAL A 42 4.00 7.17 -0.94
CA VAL A 42 4.55 7.04 -2.30
C VAL A 42 4.71 8.41 -2.97
N LEU A 43 4.11 9.45 -2.38
CA LEU A 43 4.22 10.87 -2.74
C LEU A 43 5.26 11.58 -1.88
#